data_AF-A0A9X4E6T8-F1
#
_entry.id   AF-A0A9X4E6T8-F1
#
_cell.length_a   1.000
_cell.length_b   1.000
_cell.length_c   1.000
_cell.angle_alpha   90.00
_cell.angle_beta   90.00
_cell.angle_gamma   90.00
#
_symmetry.space_group_name_H-M   'P 1'
#
loop_
_entity.id
_entity.type
_entity.pdbx_description
1 polymer ?
#
loop_
_entity_poly.entity_id
_entity_poly.type
_entity_poly.pdbx_seq_one_letter_code
_entity_poly.pdbx_strand_id
1 'polypeptide(L)'
;MSTLLSLMLSSPVAVMAASVDSPAANAATVAASLPANPAMAQDVAQLTRDWAAIKYQMHDDAAQSAKMRDLLPRATGLITQYPGRAEPLIMNALILGSIAGYDQNAGSLELVRKARELFEQADRIDPAAMQGAAAVNLGSLYYLMPGFPIGFGSDSKAKKYLERGIALSPDGLESNYFYGEFLSKQGEYEKSARVLAHALEAPVSVEQPVWDAGRRAEARDLLAEVRQKLVASNS
;
A
#
# COMPACT_ATOMS: atom_id res chain seq x y z
N MET A 1 2.02 4.00 -22.23
CA MET A 1 0.74 4.29 -22.88
C MET A 1 -0.04 5.22 -21.95
N SER A 2 -0.43 6.39 -22.46
CA SER A 2 -1.30 7.45 -21.88
C SER A 2 -0.93 8.18 -20.58
N THR A 3 -0.27 9.32 -20.82
CA THR A 3 -0.32 10.67 -20.21
C THR A 3 -1.53 11.08 -19.35
N LEU A 4 -1.28 11.99 -18.39
CA LEU A 4 -1.96 13.28 -18.05
C LEU A 4 -1.45 13.69 -16.63
N LEU A 5 -1.01 14.89 -16.26
CA LEU A 5 -1.28 16.25 -16.73
C LEU A 5 -0.16 17.18 -16.18
N SER A 6 0.31 18.12 -16.99
CA SER A 6 1.26 19.19 -16.62
C SER A 6 0.53 20.51 -16.27
N LEU A 7 1.25 21.37 -15.54
CA LEU A 7 1.12 22.84 -15.37
C LEU A 7 0.15 23.39 -14.30
N MET A 8 0.71 24.06 -13.28
CA MET A 8 0.57 25.52 -13.05
C MET A 8 1.57 26.02 -11.98
N LEU A 9 1.85 27.32 -12.02
CA LEU A 9 3.06 28.03 -11.60
C LEU A 9 3.19 28.44 -10.11
N SER A 10 4.46 28.55 -9.70
CA SER A 10 5.13 29.43 -8.73
C SER A 10 4.36 30.51 -7.94
N SER A 11 4.60 30.57 -6.61
CA SER A 11 5.22 31.72 -5.88
C SER A 11 5.30 31.45 -4.36
N PRO A 12 6.14 32.19 -3.58
CA PRO A 12 6.82 31.63 -2.41
C PRO A 12 6.43 32.24 -1.04
N VAL A 13 6.96 31.59 0.01
CA VAL A 13 7.24 32.06 1.38
C VAL A 13 6.07 32.32 2.35
N ALA A 14 6.06 31.59 3.47
CA ALA A 14 6.19 32.17 4.82
C ALA A 14 6.41 31.06 5.86
N VAL A 15 7.62 31.04 6.43
CA VAL A 15 7.94 30.39 7.69
C VAL A 15 7.26 31.17 8.80
N MET A 16 6.45 30.51 9.63
CA MET A 16 6.22 30.94 11.00
C MET A 16 6.35 29.75 11.93
N ALA A 17 7.40 29.79 12.74
CA ALA A 17 7.53 29.03 13.95
C ALA A 17 6.52 29.53 14.98
N ALA A 18 5.84 28.62 15.67
CA ALA A 18 5.17 28.92 16.93
C ALA A 18 5.27 27.69 17.85
N SER A 19 6.12 27.87 18.86
CA SER A 19 6.07 27.39 20.24
C SER A 19 5.22 26.18 20.60
N VAL A 20 5.95 25.21 21.16
CA VAL A 20 5.60 24.30 22.25
C VAL A 20 4.46 24.78 23.16
N ASP A 21 3.46 23.92 23.31
CA ASP A 21 2.78 23.71 24.59
C ASP A 21 2.30 22.26 24.64
N SER A 22 2.82 21.51 25.63
CA SER A 22 2.30 20.20 26.00
C SER A 22 1.07 20.40 26.88
N PRO A 23 0.03 19.58 26.70
CA PRO A 23 -0.48 18.94 27.91
C PRO A 23 -0.90 17.48 27.71
N ALA A 24 -0.83 16.79 28.85
CA ALA A 24 -1.51 15.56 29.23
C ALA A 24 -1.09 14.28 28.49
N ALA A 25 -0.36 13.46 29.26
CA ALA A 25 -0.27 12.03 29.06
C ALA A 25 -1.68 11.42 29.04
N ASN A 26 -2.23 11.23 27.83
CA ASN A 26 -3.31 10.28 27.64
C ASN A 26 -2.70 8.90 27.90
N ALA A 27 -3.20 8.23 28.93
CA ALA A 27 -2.96 6.82 29.15
C ALA A 27 -3.30 6.08 27.86
N ALA A 28 -2.26 5.62 27.15
CA ALA A 28 -2.43 4.75 26.00
C ALA A 28 -3.00 3.45 26.55
N THR A 29 -4.30 3.25 26.38
CA THR A 29 -4.92 1.94 26.48
C THR A 29 -4.17 1.06 25.48
N VAL A 30 -3.25 0.23 25.98
CA VAL A 30 -2.61 -0.80 25.16
C VAL A 30 -3.74 -1.72 24.74
N ALA A 31 -4.22 -1.57 23.51
CA ALA A 31 -5.15 -2.52 22.92
C ALA A 31 -4.51 -3.90 23.09
N ALA A 32 -5.16 -4.79 23.85
CA ALA A 32 -4.64 -6.12 24.09
C ALA A 32 -4.52 -6.83 22.73
N SER A 33 -3.29 -7.04 22.27
CA SER A 33 -3.03 -7.81 21.06
C SER A 33 -3.60 -9.21 21.23
N LEU A 34 -4.46 -9.63 20.31
CA LEU A 34 -5.00 -10.99 20.32
C LEU A 34 -3.83 -12.00 20.27
N PRO A 35 -3.95 -13.15 20.97
CA PRO A 35 -2.91 -14.16 20.93
C PRO A 35 -2.69 -14.67 19.49
N ALA A 36 -1.46 -15.11 19.22
CA ALA A 36 -1.11 -15.73 17.96
C ALA A 36 -2.09 -16.88 17.63
N ASN A 37 -2.52 -16.97 16.38
CA ASN A 37 -3.42 -18.01 15.90
C ASN A 37 -2.76 -18.71 14.70
N PRO A 38 -2.11 -19.87 14.91
CA PRO A 38 -1.39 -20.56 13.84
C PRO A 38 -2.28 -21.01 12.68
N ALA A 39 -3.52 -21.41 12.96
CA ALA A 39 -4.47 -21.82 11.91
C ALA A 39 -4.84 -20.63 11.01
N MET A 40 -5.14 -19.47 11.62
CA MET A 40 -5.37 -18.23 10.87
C MET A 40 -4.14 -17.83 10.07
N ALA A 41 -2.95 -17.91 10.66
CA ALA A 41 -1.70 -17.56 9.99
C ALA A 41 -1.48 -18.45 8.74
N GLN A 42 -1.76 -19.75 8.84
CA GLN A 42 -1.69 -20.67 7.71
C GLN A 42 -2.73 -20.35 6.63
N ASP A 43 -3.98 -20.08 7.01
CA ASP A 43 -5.06 -19.75 6.08
C ASP A 43 -4.79 -18.46 5.30
N VAL A 44 -4.34 -17.42 6.01
CA VAL A 44 -3.91 -16.14 5.44
C VAL A 44 -2.71 -16.35 4.52
N ALA A 45 -1.69 -17.08 4.96
CA ALA A 45 -0.50 -17.34 4.15
C ALA A 45 -0.82 -18.06 2.83
N GLN A 46 -1.76 -19.02 2.85
CA GLN A 46 -2.22 -19.66 1.63
C GLN A 46 -2.99 -18.71 0.72
N LEU A 47 -3.88 -17.87 1.29
CA LEU A 47 -4.59 -16.85 0.50
C LEU A 47 -3.61 -15.84 -0.13
N THR A 48 -2.56 -15.44 0.59
CA THR A 48 -1.48 -14.58 0.07
C THR A 48 -0.73 -15.23 -1.07
N ARG A 49 -0.41 -16.52 -0.98
CA ARG A 49 0.23 -17.27 -2.08
C ARG A 49 -0.65 -17.29 -3.33
N ASP A 50 -1.94 -17.58 -3.17
CA ASP A 50 -2.88 -17.65 -4.28
C ASP A 50 -3.04 -16.28 -4.95
N TRP A 51 -3.18 -15.21 -4.15
CA TRP A 51 -3.19 -13.83 -4.63
C TRP A 51 -1.91 -13.46 -5.39
N ALA A 52 -0.73 -13.82 -4.86
CA ALA A 52 0.56 -13.49 -5.46
C ALA A 52 0.79 -14.22 -6.78
N ALA A 53 0.38 -15.49 -6.88
CA ALA A 53 0.42 -16.24 -8.12
C ALA A 53 -0.42 -15.57 -9.21
N ILE A 54 -1.64 -15.14 -8.88
CA ILE A 54 -2.50 -14.40 -9.82
C ILE A 54 -1.84 -13.09 -10.23
N LYS A 55 -1.37 -12.28 -9.28
CA LYS A 55 -0.80 -10.95 -9.58
C LYS A 55 0.48 -11.00 -10.40
N TYR A 56 1.39 -11.93 -10.09
CA TYR A 56 2.77 -11.88 -10.61
C TYR A 56 3.10 -12.97 -11.64
N GLN A 57 2.26 -14.00 -11.82
CA GLN A 57 2.55 -15.09 -12.76
C GLN A 57 1.55 -15.18 -13.92
N MET A 58 0.43 -14.46 -13.82
CA MET A 58 -0.50 -14.26 -14.94
C MET A 58 -0.21 -12.92 -15.62
N HIS A 59 -0.58 -12.79 -16.90
CA HIS A 59 -0.22 -11.66 -17.75
C HIS A 59 -1.42 -11.11 -18.55
N ASP A 60 -2.64 -11.51 -18.19
CA ASP A 60 -3.88 -11.07 -18.82
C ASP A 60 -4.82 -10.50 -17.76
N ASP A 61 -5.10 -9.19 -17.84
CA ASP A 61 -5.85 -8.46 -16.82
C ASP A 61 -7.27 -9.04 -16.63
N ALA A 62 -7.92 -9.47 -17.70
CA ALA A 62 -9.26 -10.04 -17.63
C ALA A 62 -9.27 -11.39 -16.88
N ALA A 63 -8.33 -12.28 -17.20
CA ALA A 63 -8.14 -13.53 -16.51
C ALA A 63 -7.70 -13.33 -15.05
N GLN A 64 -6.84 -12.35 -14.78
CA GLN A 64 -6.42 -11.98 -13.43
C GLN A 64 -7.61 -11.49 -12.60
N SER A 65 -8.42 -10.57 -13.13
CA SER A 65 -9.64 -10.10 -12.48
C SER A 65 -10.59 -11.24 -12.15
N ALA A 66 -10.87 -12.12 -13.13
CA ALA A 66 -11.73 -13.29 -12.93
C ALA A 66 -11.21 -14.21 -11.82
N LYS A 67 -9.92 -14.55 -11.84
CA LYS A 67 -9.30 -15.41 -10.81
C LYS A 67 -9.23 -14.75 -9.44
N MET A 68 -9.03 -13.44 -9.40
CA MET A 68 -9.03 -12.67 -8.15
C MET A 68 -10.44 -12.64 -7.53
N ARG A 69 -11.49 -12.57 -8.35
CA ARG A 69 -12.89 -12.71 -7.91
C ARG A 69 -13.20 -14.10 -7.38
N ASP A 70 -12.63 -15.17 -7.96
CA ASP A 70 -12.75 -16.54 -7.43
C ASP A 70 -12.21 -16.66 -5.98
N LEU A 71 -11.27 -15.79 -5.57
CA LEU A 71 -10.72 -15.79 -4.19
C LEU A 71 -11.61 -15.08 -3.16
N LEU A 72 -12.51 -14.18 -3.58
CA LEU A 72 -13.32 -13.35 -2.67
C LEU A 72 -14.19 -14.14 -1.68
N PRO A 73 -14.87 -15.25 -2.08
CA PRO A 73 -15.65 -16.04 -1.12
C PRO A 73 -14.81 -16.58 0.01
N ARG A 74 -13.60 -17.08 -0.31
CA ARG A 74 -12.65 -17.59 0.69
C ARG A 74 -12.13 -16.47 1.57
N ALA A 75 -11.71 -15.34 0.99
CA ALA A 75 -11.24 -14.18 1.75
C ALA A 75 -12.30 -13.65 2.72
N THR A 76 -13.58 -13.64 2.30
CA THR A 76 -14.71 -13.23 3.14
C THR A 76 -15.03 -14.26 4.23
N GLY A 77 -14.89 -15.55 3.90
CA GLY A 77 -14.99 -16.64 4.86
C GLY A 77 -13.98 -16.49 6.01
N LEU A 78 -12.73 -16.14 5.71
CA LEU A 78 -11.70 -15.95 6.73
C LEU A 78 -12.00 -14.79 7.69
N ILE A 79 -12.64 -13.71 7.23
CA ILE A 79 -13.09 -12.61 8.10
C ILE A 79 -14.13 -13.11 9.10
N THR A 80 -15.05 -13.98 8.65
CA THR A 80 -16.10 -14.55 9.50
C THR A 80 -15.55 -15.60 10.46
N GLN A 81 -14.60 -16.41 10.00
CA GLN A 81 -13.95 -17.47 10.80
C GLN A 81 -13.03 -16.90 11.88
N TYR A 82 -12.41 -15.75 11.63
CA TYR A 82 -11.45 -15.11 12.52
C TYR A 82 -11.87 -13.67 12.85
N PRO A 83 -12.97 -13.47 13.60
CA PRO A 83 -13.47 -12.14 13.91
C PRO A 83 -12.47 -11.36 14.76
N GLY A 84 -12.35 -10.06 14.46
CA GLY A 84 -11.43 -9.15 15.17
C GLY A 84 -9.95 -9.30 14.79
N ARG A 85 -9.63 -10.03 13.71
CA ARG A 85 -8.26 -10.13 13.16
C ARG A 85 -8.07 -9.16 12.00
N ALA A 86 -6.92 -8.49 11.97
CA ALA A 86 -6.59 -7.52 10.93
C ALA A 86 -6.15 -8.20 9.62
N GLU A 87 -5.46 -9.33 9.73
CA GLU A 87 -4.81 -10.01 8.60
C GLU A 87 -5.82 -10.49 7.52
N PRO A 88 -6.97 -11.10 7.87
CA PRO A 88 -8.00 -11.43 6.87
C PRO A 88 -8.61 -10.20 6.18
N LEU A 89 -8.76 -9.08 6.89
CA LEU A 89 -9.27 -7.82 6.34
C LEU A 89 -8.27 -7.24 5.33
N ILE A 90 -6.97 -7.22 5.67
CA ILE A 90 -5.88 -6.77 4.79
C ILE A 90 -5.88 -7.59 3.50
N MET A 91 -5.95 -8.93 3.59
CA MET A 91 -5.97 -9.78 2.42
C MET A 91 -7.20 -9.57 1.54
N ASN A 92 -8.38 -9.42 2.13
CA ASN A 92 -9.61 -9.12 1.38
C ASN A 92 -9.51 -7.77 0.66
N ALA A 93 -8.97 -6.75 1.32
CA ALA A 93 -8.76 -5.43 0.75
C ALA A 93 -7.74 -5.45 -0.41
N LEU A 94 -6.65 -6.21 -0.29
CA LEU A 94 -5.68 -6.41 -1.38
C LEU A 94 -6.31 -7.07 -2.62
N ILE A 95 -7.16 -8.09 -2.41
CA ILE A 95 -7.90 -8.76 -3.49
C ILE A 95 -8.84 -7.76 -4.18
N LEU A 96 -9.63 -7.00 -3.42
CA LEU A 96 -10.54 -5.98 -3.97
C LEU A 96 -9.80 -4.88 -4.75
N GLY A 97 -8.71 -4.36 -4.19
CA GLY A 97 -7.86 -3.36 -4.85
C GLY A 97 -7.24 -3.89 -6.15
N SER A 98 -6.84 -5.17 -6.16
CA SER A 98 -6.29 -5.81 -7.36
C SER A 98 -7.35 -5.94 -8.45
N ILE A 99 -8.56 -6.41 -8.12
CA ILE A 99 -9.68 -6.49 -9.06
C ILE A 99 -9.96 -5.11 -9.67
N ALA A 100 -10.01 -4.06 -8.85
CA ALA A 100 -10.22 -2.70 -9.33
C ALA A 100 -9.12 -2.22 -10.29
N GLY A 101 -7.86 -2.59 -10.00
CA GLY A 101 -6.71 -2.27 -10.84
C GLY A 101 -6.71 -2.97 -12.20
N TYR A 102 -7.22 -4.21 -12.27
CA TYR A 102 -7.35 -4.93 -13.55
C TYR A 102 -8.58 -4.47 -14.35
N ASP A 103 -9.70 -4.20 -13.67
CA ASP A 103 -10.96 -3.85 -14.34
C ASP A 103 -10.98 -2.42 -14.90
N GLN A 104 -10.43 -1.45 -14.16
CA GLN A 104 -10.37 -0.01 -14.49
C GLN A 104 -11.67 0.59 -15.06
N ASN A 105 -12.82 0.05 -14.64
CA ASN A 105 -14.14 0.42 -15.12
C ASN A 105 -14.93 1.19 -14.05
N ALA A 106 -16.17 1.60 -14.37
CA ALA A 106 -17.02 2.39 -13.48
C ALA A 106 -17.25 1.73 -12.09
N GLY A 107 -17.25 0.40 -12.00
CA GLY A 107 -17.40 -0.33 -10.74
C GLY A 107 -16.12 -0.38 -9.89
N SER A 108 -14.96 -0.03 -10.44
CA SER A 108 -13.66 -0.11 -9.75
C SER A 108 -13.57 0.85 -8.57
N LEU A 109 -14.23 2.00 -8.66
CA LEU A 109 -14.24 3.00 -7.57
C LEU A 109 -14.94 2.48 -6.31
N GLU A 110 -16.00 1.69 -6.45
CA GLU A 110 -16.69 1.07 -5.31
C GLU A 110 -15.79 0.03 -4.62
N LEU A 111 -15.12 -0.82 -5.42
CA LEU A 111 -14.16 -1.80 -4.91
C LEU A 111 -13.02 -1.15 -4.14
N VAL A 112 -12.46 -0.05 -4.67
CA VAL A 112 -11.40 0.73 -3.99
C VAL A 112 -11.90 1.36 -2.69
N ARG A 113 -13.14 1.86 -2.64
CA ARG A 113 -13.73 2.37 -1.39
C ARG A 113 -13.88 1.27 -0.34
N LYS A 114 -14.35 0.09 -0.75
CA LYS A 114 -14.47 -1.07 0.14
C LYS A 114 -13.11 -1.56 0.64
N ALA A 115 -12.10 -1.60 -0.24
CA ALA A 115 -10.73 -1.90 0.16
C ALA A 115 -10.20 -0.90 1.18
N ARG A 116 -10.43 0.40 0.97
CA ARG A 116 -10.06 1.46 1.94
C ARG A 116 -10.71 1.22 3.31
N GLU A 117 -12.02 0.96 3.34
CA GLU A 117 -12.75 0.71 4.60
C GLU A 117 -12.20 -0.49 5.36
N LEU A 118 -11.87 -1.57 4.65
CA LEU A 118 -11.26 -2.77 5.24
C LEU A 118 -9.85 -2.49 5.77
N PHE A 119 -9.02 -1.74 5.04
CA PHE A 119 -7.72 -1.31 5.56
C PHE A 119 -7.85 -0.38 6.77
N GLU A 120 -8.80 0.57 6.76
CA GLU A 120 -9.09 1.45 7.91
C GLU A 120 -9.59 0.65 9.12
N GLN A 121 -10.31 -0.46 8.89
CA GLN A 121 -10.70 -1.37 9.96
C GLN A 121 -9.52 -2.19 10.49
N ALA A 122 -8.71 -2.76 9.60
CA ALA A 122 -7.51 -3.51 9.96
C ALA A 122 -6.54 -2.63 10.78
N ASP A 123 -6.31 -1.40 10.33
CA ASP A 123 -5.43 -0.44 10.98
C ASP A 123 -5.90 -0.06 12.40
N ARG A 124 -7.23 -0.04 12.63
CA ARG A 124 -7.78 0.18 13.97
C ARG A 124 -7.64 -1.03 14.89
N ILE A 125 -7.65 -2.23 14.32
CA ILE A 125 -7.53 -3.50 15.07
C ILE A 125 -6.08 -3.72 15.48
N ASP A 126 -5.17 -3.70 14.51
CA ASP A 126 -3.75 -3.90 14.71
C ASP A 126 -2.97 -3.13 13.63
N PRO A 127 -2.46 -1.91 13.95
CA PRO A 127 -1.67 -1.12 13.02
C PRO A 127 -0.40 -1.83 12.53
N ALA A 128 0.15 -2.78 13.29
CA ALA A 128 1.40 -3.47 12.98
C ALA A 128 1.17 -4.79 12.22
N ALA A 129 -0.08 -5.23 12.07
CA ALA A 129 -0.43 -6.45 11.36
C ALA A 129 0.20 -6.48 9.97
N MET A 130 0.81 -7.61 9.64
CA MET A 130 1.52 -7.83 8.37
C MET A 130 2.54 -6.71 8.07
N GLN A 131 3.32 -6.30 9.07
CA GLN A 131 4.37 -5.27 8.95
C GLN A 131 3.81 -3.90 8.51
N GLY A 132 2.62 -3.55 8.98
CA GLY A 132 1.99 -2.26 8.69
C GLY A 132 1.35 -2.17 7.31
N ALA A 133 1.01 -3.31 6.68
CA ALA A 133 0.44 -3.36 5.33
C ALA A 133 -0.81 -2.48 5.18
N ALA A 134 -1.66 -2.36 6.20
CA ALA A 134 -2.84 -1.51 6.16
C ALA A 134 -2.47 -0.02 5.94
N ALA A 135 -1.47 0.48 6.69
CA ALA A 135 -1.01 1.86 6.53
C ALA A 135 -0.41 2.09 5.14
N VAL A 136 0.46 1.20 4.68
CA VAL A 136 1.11 1.32 3.37
C VAL A 136 0.08 1.36 2.24
N ASN A 137 -0.88 0.42 2.24
CA ASN A 137 -1.89 0.35 1.20
C ASN A 137 -2.91 1.51 1.28
N LEU A 138 -3.27 1.99 2.48
CA LEU A 138 -4.05 3.24 2.60
C LEU A 138 -3.31 4.40 1.95
N GLY A 139 -2.01 4.53 2.23
CA GLY A 139 -1.13 5.50 1.59
C GLY A 139 -1.22 5.47 0.07
N SER A 140 -1.09 4.27 -0.50
CA SER A 140 -1.22 4.03 -1.94
C SER A 140 -2.57 4.41 -2.52
N LEU A 141 -3.67 4.01 -1.88
CA LEU A 141 -5.00 4.40 -2.33
C LEU A 141 -5.17 5.94 -2.32
N TYR A 142 -4.61 6.64 -1.34
CA TYR A 142 -4.73 8.10 -1.26
C TYR A 142 -3.97 8.86 -2.35
N TYR A 143 -2.82 8.40 -2.85
CA TYR A 143 -2.13 9.08 -3.97
C TYR A 143 -2.53 8.56 -5.36
N LEU A 144 -3.15 7.37 -5.45
CA LEU A 144 -3.61 6.82 -6.74
C LEU A 144 -5.01 7.30 -7.13
N MET A 145 -5.86 7.61 -6.16
CA MET A 145 -7.25 7.98 -6.44
C MET A 145 -7.40 9.47 -6.75
N PRO A 146 -8.37 9.87 -7.61
CA PRO A 146 -8.73 11.27 -7.78
C PRO A 146 -9.20 11.89 -6.46
N GLY A 147 -9.00 13.20 -6.30
CA GLY A 147 -9.53 13.96 -5.17
C GLY A 147 -11.06 14.14 -5.20
N PHE A 148 -11.56 14.87 -4.21
CA PHE A 148 -12.96 15.28 -4.14
C PHE A 148 -13.35 16.18 -5.35
N PRO A 149 -14.56 16.04 -5.93
CA PRO A 149 -15.70 15.23 -5.47
C PRO A 149 -15.79 13.81 -6.04
N ILE A 150 -14.91 13.43 -6.97
CA ILE A 150 -15.02 12.15 -7.67
C ILE A 150 -14.53 11.00 -6.79
N GLY A 151 -13.37 11.18 -6.14
CA GLY A 151 -12.75 10.19 -5.29
C GLY A 151 -12.43 10.73 -3.91
N PHE A 152 -11.39 10.18 -3.31
CA PHE A 152 -10.95 10.50 -1.95
C PHE A 152 -9.44 10.75 -1.85
N GLY A 153 -8.77 10.88 -2.99
CA GLY A 153 -7.33 11.10 -3.05
C GLY A 153 -6.89 12.32 -2.27
N SER A 154 -5.71 12.22 -1.66
CA SER A 154 -5.12 13.25 -0.82
C SER A 154 -3.66 12.93 -0.55
N ASP A 155 -2.74 13.67 -1.17
CA ASP A 155 -1.29 13.47 -0.99
C ASP A 155 -0.85 13.70 0.46
N SER A 156 -1.51 14.59 1.19
CA SER A 156 -1.24 14.81 2.61
C SER A 156 -1.60 13.59 3.47
N LYS A 157 -2.74 12.94 3.20
CA LYS A 157 -3.09 11.67 3.85
C LYS A 157 -2.18 10.54 3.39
N ALA A 158 -1.88 10.47 2.09
CA ALA A 158 -0.99 9.48 1.51
C ALA A 158 0.37 9.49 2.23
N LYS A 159 1.01 10.66 2.30
CA LYS A 159 2.29 10.85 2.99
C LYS A 159 2.23 10.41 4.44
N LYS A 160 1.21 10.84 5.21
CA LYS A 160 1.06 10.47 6.63
C LYS A 160 0.98 8.95 6.82
N TYR A 161 0.21 8.27 5.97
CA TYR A 161 0.07 6.82 6.04
C TYR A 161 1.36 6.09 5.64
N LEU A 162 2.03 6.51 4.57
CA LEU A 162 3.27 5.92 4.10
C LEU A 162 4.42 6.11 5.11
N GLU A 163 4.56 7.30 5.70
CA GLU A 163 5.54 7.56 6.77
C GLU A 163 5.31 6.67 7.98
N ARG A 164 4.04 6.40 8.34
CA ARG A 164 3.72 5.43 9.40
C ARG A 164 4.05 4.00 8.97
N GLY A 165 3.82 3.63 7.71
CA GLY A 165 4.24 2.34 7.16
C GLY A 165 5.76 2.13 7.22
N ILE A 166 6.54 3.16 6.89
CA ILE A 166 8.00 3.17 7.05
C ILE A 166 8.38 3.02 8.53
N ALA A 167 7.72 3.74 9.44
CA ALA A 167 8.02 3.63 10.88
C ALA A 167 7.76 2.21 11.44
N LEU A 168 6.75 1.51 10.91
CA LEU A 168 6.42 0.14 11.30
C LEU A 168 7.35 -0.91 10.68
N SER A 169 7.85 -0.65 9.47
CA SER A 169 8.71 -1.58 8.74
C SER A 169 9.79 -0.82 7.96
N PRO A 170 10.82 -0.28 8.64
CA PRO A 170 11.80 0.64 8.03
C PRO A 170 12.65 -0.03 6.95
N ASP A 171 12.92 -1.33 7.08
CA ASP A 171 13.66 -2.13 6.09
C ASP A 171 12.74 -3.04 5.26
N GLY A 172 11.43 -2.76 5.29
CA GLY A 172 10.43 -3.53 4.56
C GLY A 172 10.49 -3.26 3.06
N LEU A 173 10.38 -4.32 2.26
CA LEU A 173 10.32 -4.21 0.81
C LEU A 173 9.10 -3.38 0.36
N GLU A 174 7.92 -3.68 0.88
CA GLU A 174 6.67 -3.05 0.45
C GLU A 174 6.51 -1.61 0.94
N SER A 175 6.85 -1.33 2.21
CA SER A 175 6.81 0.02 2.78
C SER A 175 7.69 0.99 2.01
N ASN A 176 8.93 0.59 1.72
CA ASN A 176 9.87 1.40 0.95
C ASN A 176 9.48 1.49 -0.54
N TYR A 177 8.99 0.42 -1.16
CA TYR A 177 8.51 0.47 -2.53
C TYR A 177 7.43 1.56 -2.71
N PHE A 178 6.37 1.51 -1.91
CA PHE A 178 5.25 2.44 -2.07
C PHE A 178 5.58 3.87 -1.62
N TYR A 179 6.46 4.05 -0.62
CA TYR A 179 6.95 5.39 -0.30
C TYR A 179 7.83 5.96 -1.42
N GLY A 180 8.67 5.12 -2.04
CA GLY A 180 9.44 5.46 -3.23
C GLY A 180 8.55 5.84 -4.42
N GLU A 181 7.48 5.09 -4.68
CA GLU A 181 6.50 5.40 -5.72
C GLU A 181 5.80 6.74 -5.47
N PHE A 182 5.36 6.98 -4.24
CA PHE A 182 4.78 8.27 -3.85
C PHE A 182 5.76 9.42 -4.12
N LEU A 183 7.00 9.32 -3.64
CA LEU A 183 8.03 10.34 -3.87
C LEU A 183 8.28 10.59 -5.37
N SER A 184 8.28 9.54 -6.20
CA SER A 184 8.41 9.66 -7.65
C SER A 184 7.25 10.46 -8.25
N LYS A 185 6.01 10.16 -7.85
CA LYS A 185 4.81 10.89 -8.29
C LYS A 185 4.81 12.36 -7.85
N GLN A 186 5.46 12.69 -6.74
CA GLN A 186 5.66 14.07 -6.27
C GLN A 186 6.84 14.77 -6.97
N GLY A 187 7.55 14.10 -7.88
CA GLY A 187 8.74 14.63 -8.56
C GLY A 187 10.01 14.64 -7.70
N GLU A 188 9.98 14.05 -6.50
CA GLU A 188 11.13 13.93 -5.60
C GLU A 188 12.04 12.77 -5.99
N TYR A 189 12.48 12.75 -7.25
CA TYR A 189 13.15 11.60 -7.87
C TYR A 189 14.43 11.17 -7.14
N GLU A 190 15.21 12.10 -6.59
CA GLU A 190 16.44 11.75 -5.87
C GLU A 190 16.15 10.96 -4.59
N LYS A 191 15.13 11.39 -3.84
CA LYS A 191 14.70 10.68 -2.63
C LYS A 191 14.06 9.34 -3.00
N SER A 192 13.21 9.34 -4.02
CA SER A 192 12.60 8.12 -4.55
C SER A 192 13.66 7.08 -4.91
N ALA A 193 14.71 7.45 -5.65
CA ALA A 193 15.78 6.54 -6.04
C ALA A 193 16.50 5.93 -4.83
N ARG A 194 16.77 6.72 -3.79
CA ARG A 194 17.39 6.23 -2.55
C ARG A 194 16.48 5.25 -1.81
N VAL A 195 15.21 5.58 -1.66
CA VAL A 195 14.23 4.74 -0.96
C VAL A 195 13.98 3.43 -1.72
N LEU A 196 13.88 3.46 -3.04
CA LEU A 196 13.70 2.26 -3.86
C LEU A 196 14.94 1.35 -3.86
N ALA A 197 16.14 1.93 -3.82
CA ALA A 197 17.36 1.16 -3.62
C ALA A 197 17.34 0.45 -2.25
N HIS A 198 16.97 1.16 -1.18
CA HIS A 198 16.79 0.57 0.15
C HIS A 198 15.75 -0.56 0.16
N ALA A 199 14.62 -0.38 -0.55
CA ALA A 199 13.60 -1.44 -0.68
C ALA A 199 14.19 -2.76 -1.22
N LEU A 200 15.13 -2.68 -2.17
CA LEU A 200 15.76 -3.86 -2.79
C LEU A 200 16.77 -4.57 -1.88
N GLU A 201 17.20 -3.93 -0.79
CA GLU A 201 18.08 -4.49 0.24
C GLU A 201 17.31 -5.27 1.33
N ALA A 202 15.97 -5.16 1.35
CA ALA A 202 15.13 -5.89 2.29
C ALA A 202 15.41 -7.40 2.27
N PRO A 203 15.33 -8.11 3.42
CA PRO A 203 15.51 -9.57 3.48
C PRO A 203 14.60 -10.31 2.51
N VAL A 204 15.10 -11.37 1.87
CA VAL A 204 14.31 -12.19 0.93
C VAL A 204 13.31 -13.04 1.72
N SER A 205 12.03 -12.93 1.35
CA SER A 205 10.98 -13.76 1.95
C SER A 205 11.01 -15.19 1.42
N VAL A 206 11.43 -16.13 2.26
CA VAL A 206 11.39 -17.58 1.95
C VAL A 206 9.97 -18.15 2.01
N GLU A 207 9.09 -17.53 2.79
CA GLU A 207 7.70 -17.97 2.99
C GLU A 207 6.76 -17.50 1.88
N GLN A 208 7.13 -16.41 1.17
CA GLN A 208 6.32 -15.79 0.11
C GLN A 208 7.19 -15.45 -1.11
N PRO A 209 7.84 -16.44 -1.76
CA PRO A 209 8.84 -16.20 -2.80
C PRO A 209 8.26 -15.55 -4.06
N VAL A 210 7.01 -15.87 -4.43
CA VAL A 210 6.35 -15.28 -5.61
C VAL A 210 6.05 -13.81 -5.38
N TRP A 211 5.54 -13.45 -4.20
CA TRP A 211 5.29 -12.06 -3.83
C TRP A 211 6.58 -11.26 -3.78
N ASP A 212 7.62 -11.80 -3.14
CA ASP A 212 8.91 -11.12 -2.98
C ASP A 212 9.57 -10.84 -4.33
N ALA A 213 9.66 -11.87 -5.19
CA ALA A 213 10.21 -11.73 -6.52
C ALA A 213 9.45 -10.69 -7.36
N GLY A 214 8.11 -10.74 -7.33
CA GLY A 214 7.24 -9.80 -8.04
C GLY A 214 7.43 -8.36 -7.58
N ARG A 215 7.38 -8.11 -6.26
CA ARG A 215 7.56 -6.77 -5.71
C ARG A 215 8.96 -6.21 -5.94
N ARG A 216 10.00 -7.05 -5.91
CA ARG A 216 11.37 -6.61 -6.29
C ARG A 216 11.49 -6.30 -7.77
N ALA A 217 10.77 -7.00 -8.64
CA ALA A 217 10.74 -6.64 -10.06
C ALA A 217 10.11 -5.25 -10.25
N GLU A 218 8.93 -5.01 -9.67
CA GLU A 218 8.27 -3.69 -9.68
C GLU A 218 9.20 -2.58 -9.13
N ALA A 219 9.91 -2.85 -8.02
CA ALA A 219 10.86 -1.89 -7.44
C ALA A 219 12.06 -1.58 -8.35
N ARG A 220 12.61 -2.59 -9.04
CA ARG A 220 13.70 -2.38 -10.01
C ARG A 220 13.23 -1.57 -11.21
N ASP A 221 12.05 -1.87 -11.73
CA ASP A 221 11.49 -1.18 -12.90
C ASP A 221 11.24 0.30 -12.57
N LEU A 222 10.60 0.58 -11.43
CA LEU A 222 10.36 1.93 -10.97
C LEU A 222 11.67 2.69 -10.69
N LEU A 223 12.67 2.05 -10.07
CA LEU A 223 13.98 2.67 -9.85
C LEU A 223 14.67 3.04 -11.17
N ALA A 224 14.55 2.19 -12.20
CA ALA A 224 15.08 2.49 -13.52
C ALA A 224 14.39 3.71 -14.15
N GLU A 225 13.06 3.80 -14.07
CA GLU A 225 12.30 4.96 -14.53
C GLU A 225 12.70 6.25 -13.80
N VAL A 226 12.76 6.21 -12.47
CA VAL A 226 13.15 7.35 -11.62
C VAL A 226 14.55 7.85 -11.98
N ARG A 227 15.50 6.95 -12.25
CA ARG A 227 16.86 7.32 -12.68
C ARG A 227 16.88 8.00 -14.04
N GLN A 228 16.04 7.57 -14.99
CA GLN A 228 15.91 8.26 -16.28
C GLN A 228 15.35 9.67 -16.11
N LYS A 229 14.33 9.85 -15.24
CA LYS A 229 13.76 11.16 -14.91
C LYS A 229 14.78 12.09 -14.25
N LEU A 230 15.66 11.57 -13.40
CA LEU A 230 16.74 12.36 -12.79
C LEU A 230 17.72 12.92 -13.82
N VAL A 231 18.17 12.08 -14.75
CA VAL A 231 19.07 12.52 -15.82
C VAL A 231 18.41 13.61 -16.66
N ALA A 232 17.14 13.42 -17.02
CA ALA A 232 16.38 14.39 -17.80
C ALA A 232 16.11 15.71 -17.07
N SER A 233 16.02 15.70 -15.72
CA SER A 233 15.80 16.92 -14.92
C SER A 233 17.07 17.74 -14.70
N ASN A 234 18.25 17.12 -14.89
CA ASN A 234 19.57 17.74 -14.72
C ASN A 234 20.22 18.16 -16.05
N SER A 235 19.55 17.90 -17.18
CA SER A 235 19.98 18.27 -18.54
C SER A 235 19.26 19.53 -19.01
#